data_AF-A0A6V6ZDE8-F1
#
_entry.id   AF-A0A6V6ZDE8-F1
#
_cell.length_a   1.000
_cell.length_b   1.000
_cell.length_c   1.000
_cell.angle_alpha   90.00
_cell.angle_beta   90.00
_cell.angle_gamma   90.00
#
_symmetry.space_group_name_H-M   'P 1'
#
loop_
_entity.id
_entity.type
_entity.pdbx_description
1 polymer ?
#
loop_
_entity_poly.entity_id
_entity_poly.type
_entity_poly.pdbx_seq_one_letter_code
_entity_poly.pdbx_strand_id
1 'polypeptide(L)' 'MNEYEITNFDFSPHLRELLKNYCEMKYEENSITDDWHLWQEYQLLKNNKLNELFVVEYLLNSWKNG' A
#
# COMPACT_ATOMS: atom_id res chain seq x y z
N MET A 1 -25.93 -4.28 -6.22
CA MET A 1 -24.83 -4.73 -5.35
C MET A 1 -24.31 -3.50 -4.68
N ASN A 2 -24.42 -3.39 -3.34
CA ASN A 2 -23.80 -2.28 -2.63
C ASN A 2 -22.30 -2.57 -2.62
N GLU A 3 -21.56 -1.84 -3.44
CA GLU A 3 -20.11 -1.88 -3.44
C GLU A 3 -19.65 -1.42 -2.05
N TYR A 4 -18.96 -2.29 -1.32
CA TYR A 4 -18.29 -1.91 -0.09
C TYR A 4 -17.09 -1.06 -0.48
N GLU A 5 -17.35 0.21 -0.78
CA GLU A 5 -16.31 1.18 -1.04
C GLU A 5 -15.53 1.36 0.27
N ILE A 6 -14.25 1.00 0.25
CA ILE A 6 -13.35 1.35 1.34
C ILE A 6 -13.36 2.88 1.40
N THR A 7 -13.78 3.48 2.50
CA THR A 7 -13.83 4.95 2.66
C THR A 7 -12.71 5.45 3.56
N ASN A 8 -12.07 4.56 4.31
CA ASN A 8 -10.92 4.80 5.16
C ASN A 8 -10.14 3.48 5.39
N PHE A 9 -8.89 3.59 5.87
CA PHE A 9 -8.07 2.41 6.18
C PHE A 9 -8.35 1.78 7.53
N ASP A 10 -9.30 2.32 8.31
CA ASP A 10 -9.64 1.79 9.64
C ASP A 10 -10.14 0.34 9.58
N PHE A 11 -10.67 -0.08 8.43
CA PHE A 11 -11.17 -1.43 8.22
C PHE A 11 -10.14 -2.42 7.66
N SER A 12 -8.92 -1.98 7.28
CA SER A 12 -7.90 -2.88 6.74
C SER A 12 -6.48 -2.45 7.16
N PRO A 13 -6.04 -2.79 8.39
CA PRO A 13 -4.69 -2.49 8.87
C PRO A 13 -3.61 -3.12 8.00
N HIS A 14 -3.88 -4.29 7.40
CA HIS A 14 -2.93 -4.96 6.52
C HIS A 14 -2.73 -4.22 5.18
N LEU A 15 -3.81 -3.71 4.57
CA LEU A 15 -3.71 -2.88 3.38
C LEU A 15 -2.90 -1.61 3.65
N ARG A 16 -3.09 -1.00 4.82
CA ARG A 16 -2.31 0.16 5.25
C ARG A 16 -0.82 -0.16 5.31
N GLU A 17 -0.44 -1.30 5.89
CA GLU A 17 0.96 -1.72 5.97
C GLU A 17 1.56 -1.98 4.59
N LEU A 18 0.83 -2.65 3.69
CA LEU A 18 1.26 -2.87 2.31
C LEU A 18 1.51 -1.55 1.56
N LEU A 19 0.61 -0.58 1.70
CA LEU A 19 0.76 0.75 1.10
C LEU A 19 1.96 1.51 1.68
N LYS A 20 2.19 1.42 3.00
CA LYS A 20 3.37 2.03 3.64
C LYS A 20 4.66 1.45 3.07
N ASN A 21 4.79 0.13 3.07
CA ASN A 21 5.94 -0.58 2.52
C ASN A 21 6.18 -0.20 1.06
N TYR A 22 5.10 -0.12 0.28
CA TYR A 22 5.16 0.31 -1.12
C TYR A 22 5.67 1.75 -1.26
N CYS A 23 5.11 2.71 -0.52
CA CYS A 23 5.53 4.10 -0.56
C CYS A 23 6.99 4.26 -0.10
N GLU A 24 7.40 3.56 0.96
CA GLU A 24 8.77 3.57 1.45
C GLU A 24 9.76 3.01 0.42
N MET A 25 9.43 1.90 -0.26
CA MET A 25 10.30 1.37 -1.31
C MET A 25 10.34 2.24 -2.57
N LYS A 26 9.22 2.86 -2.95
CA LYS A 26 9.11 3.60 -4.20
C LYS A 26 9.67 5.01 -4.12
N TYR A 27 9.46 5.67 -2.98
CA TYR A 27 9.80 7.07 -2.78
C TYR A 27 10.97 7.26 -1.82
N GLU A 28 11.43 6.19 -1.16
CA GLU A 28 12.59 6.17 -0.26
C GLU A 28 12.51 7.30 0.78
N GLU A 29 13.53 8.16 0.84
CA GLU A 29 13.62 9.31 1.74
C GLU A 29 12.51 10.36 1.55
N ASN A 30 11.83 10.36 0.39
CA ASN A 30 10.72 11.26 0.08
C ASN A 30 9.35 10.64 0.37
N SER A 31 9.31 9.45 0.98
CA SER A 31 8.06 8.76 1.30
C SER A 31 7.23 9.53 2.32
N ILE A 32 5.95 9.72 2.00
CA ILE A 32 4.95 10.28 2.91
C ILE A 32 3.90 9.20 3.18
N THR A 33 3.80 8.77 4.45
CA THR A 33 3.02 7.59 4.87
C THR A 33 1.89 7.89 5.85
N ASP A 34 1.42 9.14 5.88
CA ASP A 34 0.17 9.48 6.58
C ASP A 34 -1.05 8.93 5.83
N ASP A 35 -2.18 8.82 6.54
CA ASP A 35 -3.36 8.14 6.02
C ASP A 35 -3.98 8.83 4.81
N TRP A 36 -3.80 10.15 4.66
CA TRP A 36 -4.28 10.87 3.47
C TRP A 36 -3.43 10.55 2.23
N HIS A 37 -2.10 10.55 2.36
CA HIS A 37 -1.20 10.22 1.26
C HIS A 37 -1.32 8.73 0.86
N LEU A 38 -1.41 7.83 1.84
CA LEU A 38 -1.67 6.41 1.56
C LEU A 38 -3.00 6.22 0.83
N TRP A 39 -4.01 7.05 1.14
CA TRP A 39 -5.32 6.97 0.50
C TRP A 39 -5.24 7.40 -0.95
N GLN A 40 -4.54 8.50 -1.23
CA GLN A 40 -4.27 8.94 -2.60
C GLN A 40 -3.52 7.86 -3.39
N GLU A 41 -2.48 7.27 -2.82
CA GLU A 41 -1.73 6.20 -3.51
C GLU A 41 -2.62 4.98 -3.79
N TYR A 42 -3.46 4.58 -2.83
CA TYR A 42 -4.43 3.51 -3.05
C TYR A 42 -5.42 3.83 -4.19
N GLN A 43 -5.93 5.06 -4.27
CA GLN A 43 -6.81 5.49 -5.36
C GLN A 43 -6.12 5.46 -6.73
N LEU A 44 -4.81 5.63 -6.78
CA LEU A 44 -4.02 5.46 -8.00
C LEU A 44 -3.81 3.97 -8.33
N LEU A 45 -3.49 3.17 -7.32
CA LEU A 45 -3.17 1.75 -7.49
C LEU A 45 -4.39 0.88 -7.80
N LYS A 46 -5.58 1.24 -7.29
CA LYS A 46 -6.82 0.51 -7.58
C LYS A 46 -7.13 0.45 -9.08
N ASN A 47 -6.52 1.32 -9.89
CA ASN A 47 -6.58 1.26 -11.35
C ASN A 47 -5.55 0.25 -11.92
N ASN A 48 -5.75 -1.04 -11.65
CA ASN A 48 -4.97 -2.18 -12.17
C ASN A 48 -3.49 -2.27 -11.73
N LYS A 49 -3.11 -1.69 -10.60
CA LYS A 49 -1.73 -1.72 -10.08
C LYS A 49 -1.60 -2.25 -8.65
N LEU A 50 -2.68 -2.78 -8.07
CA LEU A 50 -2.64 -3.38 -6.73
C LEU A 50 -1.63 -4.54 -6.61
N ASN A 51 -1.28 -5.17 -7.73
CA ASN A 51 -0.25 -6.20 -7.77
C ASN A 51 1.14 -5.68 -7.32
N GLU A 52 1.42 -4.38 -7.47
CA GLU A 52 2.69 -3.78 -7.05
C GLU A 52 2.90 -3.88 -5.53
N LEU A 53 1.82 -3.88 -4.73
CA LEU A 53 1.87 -4.05 -3.28
C LEU A 53 2.46 -5.42 -2.88
N PHE A 54 2.03 -6.48 -3.56
CA PHE A 54 2.49 -7.85 -3.28
C PHE A 54 3.92 -8.08 -3.78
N VAL A 55 4.35 -7.41 -4.84
CA VAL A 55 5.74 -7.45 -5.30
C VAL A 55 6.67 -6.88 -4.23
N VAL A 56 6.31 -5.73 -3.66
CA VAL A 56 7.07 -5.11 -2.55
C VAL A 56 7.08 -6.01 -1.32
N GLU A 57 5.94 -6.58 -0.94
CA GLU A 57 5.87 -7.52 0.18
C GLU A 57 6.78 -8.73 -0.03
N TYR A 58 6.77 -9.33 -1.22
CA TYR A 58 7.64 -10.45 -1.58
C TYR A 58 9.13 -10.07 -1.46
N LEU A 59 9.53 -8.90 -1.95
CA LEU A 59 10.91 -8.43 -1.88
C LEU A 59 11.36 -8.22 -0.43
N LEU A 60 10.53 -7.57 0.39
CA LEU A 60 10.83 -7.36 1.81
C LEU A 60 10.95 -8.68 2.58
N ASN A 61 10.06 -9.64 2.30
CA ASN A 61 10.13 -10.97 2.91
C ASN A 61 11.37 -11.75 2.44
N SER A 62 11.79 -11.58 1.18
CA SER A 62 13.01 -12.20 0.66
C SER A 62 14.26 -11.63 1.33
N TRP A 63 14.30 -10.32 1.61
CA TRP A 63 15.42 -9.70 2.33
C TRP A 63 15.49 -10.09 3.80
N LYS A 64 14.34 -10.26 4.47
CA LYS A 64 14.30 -10.64 5.89
C LYS A 64 14.72 -12.09 6.13
N ASN A 65 14.57 -12.97 5.14
CA ASN A 65 14.87 -14.40 5.23
C ASN A 65 16.17 -14.80 4.51
N GLY A 66 16.88 -13.83 3.91
CA GLY A 66 18.14 -14.03 3.17
C GLY A 66 19.38 -13.78 4.01
#